data_AF-A0A7X3GIX7-F1
#
_entry.id   AF-A0A7X3GIX7-F1
#
_cell.length_a   1.000
_cell.length_b   1.000
_cell.length_c   1.000
_cell.angle_alpha   90.00
_cell.angle_beta   90.00
_cell.angle_gamma   90.00
#
_symmetry.space_group_name_H-M   'P 1'
#
loop_
_entity.id
_entity.type
_entity.pdbx_description
1 polymer ?
#
loop_
_entity_poly.entity_id
_entity_poly.type
_entity_poly.pdbx_seq_one_letter_code
_entity_poly.pdbx_strand_id
1 'polypeptide(L)' 'MSGANRIHETQGAYEGRLETAYNNETLLPMQAIESGGSPKRVDFSAMPAPIRYFGYFFMTAGAVFALAVVFVSLFR' A
#
# COMPACT_ATOMS: atom_id res chain seq x y z
N MET A 1 46.61 -6.15 6.89
CA MET A 1 45.42 -6.89 6.42
C MET A 1 44.35 -5.86 6.08
N SER A 2 44.28 -5.45 4.81
CA SER A 2 43.31 -4.45 4.32
C SER A 2 42.01 -5.18 3.96
N GLY A 3 40.95 -4.94 4.73
CA GLY A 3 39.63 -5.49 4.44
C GLY A 3 39.07 -4.80 3.20
N ALA A 4 38.91 -5.54 2.11
CA ALA A 4 38.39 -5.03 0.85
C ALA A 4 36.97 -4.46 1.05
N ASN A 5 36.84 -3.14 0.91
CA ASN A 5 35.57 -2.45 0.91
C ASN A 5 34.85 -2.74 -0.42
N ARG A 6 33.93 -3.72 -0.42
CA ARG A 6 33.17 -4.17 -1.60
C ARG A 6 31.89 -3.36 -1.76
N ILE A 7 32.04 -2.06 -1.98
CA ILE A 7 30.92 -1.19 -2.35
C ILE A 7 31.01 -1.01 -3.86
N HIS A 8 30.03 -1.54 -4.59
CA HIS A 8 29.94 -1.30 -6.03
C HIS A 8 29.56 0.17 -6.27
N GLU A 9 30.02 0.76 -7.37
CA GLU A 9 29.78 2.16 -7.75
C GLU A 9 28.28 2.52 -7.83
N THR A 10 27.40 1.52 -7.93
CA THR A 10 25.93 1.65 -7.90
C THR A 10 25.31 1.69 -6.50
N GLN A 11 26.10 1.44 -5.46
CA GLN A 11 25.67 1.57 -4.07
C GLN A 11 25.97 3.00 -3.62
N GLY A 12 25.02 3.90 -3.88
CA GLY A 12 25.04 5.25 -3.31
C GLY A 12 25.11 5.16 -1.79
N ALA A 13 26.06 5.88 -1.19
CA ALA A 13 26.17 6.02 0.25
C ALA A 13 24.79 6.39 0.81
N TYR A 14 24.31 5.63 1.78
CA TYR A 14 23.07 5.94 2.49
C TYR A 14 23.34 7.14 3.40
N GLU A 15 23.44 8.33 2.80
CA GLU A 15 23.24 9.57 3.52
C GLU A 15 21.74 9.69 3.76
N GLY A 16 21.35 9.79 5.03
CA GLY A 16 20.00 10.15 5.44
C GLY A 16 19.69 11.57 4.96
N ARG A 17 19.33 11.69 3.67
CA ARG A 17 18.92 12.94 3.07
C ARG A 17 17.41 13.02 3.19
N LEU A 18 16.97 13.71 4.24
CA LEU A 18 15.73 14.49 4.22
C LEU A 18 15.83 15.50 3.08
N GLU A 19 15.64 15.06 1.85
CA GLU A 19 15.46 15.95 0.72
C GLU A 19 14.14 15.61 0.04
N THR A 20 13.25 16.60 0.07
CA THR A 20 12.17 16.81 -0.88
C THR A 20 12.48 16.10 -2.20
N ALA A 21 11.75 15.02 -2.46
CA ALA A 21 11.80 14.31 -3.71
C ALA A 21 11.71 15.34 -4.84
N TYR A 22 12.77 15.46 -5.64
CA TYR A 22 12.78 16.31 -6.82
C TYR A 22 11.74 15.74 -7.80
N ASN A 23 10.52 16.24 -7.70
CA ASN A 23 9.41 15.92 -8.59
C ASN A 23 9.66 16.68 -9.90
N ASN A 24 10.22 15.99 -10.88
CA ASN A 24 10.37 16.55 -12.21
C ASN A 24 8.98 16.62 -12.84
N GLU A 25 8.40 17.82 -12.92
CA GLU A 25 7.00 18.06 -13.32
C GLU A 25 6.64 17.41 -14.66
N THR A 26 7.62 17.32 -15.55
CA THR A 26 7.50 16.70 -16.88
C THR A 26 7.39 15.16 -16.82
N LEU A 27 7.97 14.53 -15.80
CA LEU A 27 8.02 13.07 -15.62
C LEU A 27 7.03 12.56 -14.57
N LEU A 28 6.35 13.46 -13.83
CA LEU A 28 5.32 13.12 -12.84
C LEU A 28 4.32 12.04 -13.28
N PRO A 29 3.71 12.07 -14.48
CA PRO A 29 2.78 11.03 -14.87
C PRO A 29 3.44 9.66 -15.04
N MET A 30 4.71 9.60 -15.45
CA MET A 30 5.46 8.34 -15.58
C MET A 30 5.98 7.85 -14.23
N GLN A 31 6.52 8.73 -13.38
CA GLN A 31 7.00 8.41 -12.04
C GLN A 31 5.88 7.89 -11.12
N ALA A 32 4.66 8.42 -11.27
CA ALA A 32 3.49 7.93 -10.54
C ALA A 32 3.12 6.48 -10.88
N ILE A 33 3.44 6.01 -12.09
CA ILE A 33 3.18 4.64 -12.53
C ILE A 33 4.29 3.72 -12.01
N GLU A 34 5.55 4.13 -12.12
CA GLU A 34 6.72 3.34 -11.69
C GLU A 34 6.80 3.15 -10.16
N SER A 35 6.38 4.15 -9.39
CA SER A 35 6.36 4.06 -7.92
C SER A 35 5.10 3.39 -7.37
N GLY A 36 4.23 2.83 -8.23
CA GLY A 36 2.95 2.22 -7.83
C GLY A 36 1.90 3.22 -7.31
N GLY A 37 2.19 4.52 -7.34
CA GLY A 37 1.34 5.59 -6.85
C GLY A 37 1.01 5.50 -5.35
N SER A 38 0.37 6.54 -4.82
CA SER A 38 -0.24 6.43 -3.49
C SER A 38 -1.42 5.44 -3.56
N PRO A 39 -1.63 4.60 -2.53
CA PRO A 39 -2.80 3.72 -2.47
C PRO A 39 -4.09 4.52 -2.71
N LYS A 40 -4.77 4.25 -3.82
CA LYS A 40 -6.05 4.89 -4.13
C LYS A 40 -7.17 4.20 -3.38
N ARG A 41 -8.09 4.99 -2.85
CA ARG A 41 -9.34 4.47 -2.29
C ARG A 41 -10.08 3.71 -3.39
N VAL A 42 -10.51 2.51 -3.05
CA VAL A 42 -11.23 1.62 -3.97
C VAL A 42 -12.71 2.00 -3.96
N ASP A 43 -13.23 2.40 -5.12
CA ASP A 43 -14.68 2.60 -5.31
C ASP A 43 -15.32 1.28 -5.77
N PHE A 44 -15.91 0.56 -4.83
CA PHE A 44 -16.60 -0.70 -5.10
C PHE A 44 -17.89 -0.52 -5.91
N SER A 45 -18.49 0.67 -5.91
CA SER A 45 -19.75 0.92 -6.62
C SER A 45 -19.55 0.94 -8.14
N ALA A 46 -18.39 1.43 -8.57
CA ALA A 46 -17.93 1.48 -9.96
C ALA A 46 -17.41 0.13 -10.51
N MET A 47 -17.31 -0.90 -9.66
CA MET A 47 -16.79 -2.21 -10.08
C MET A 47 -17.82 -3.06 -10.84
N PRO A 48 -17.37 -3.94 -11.77
CA PRO A 48 -18.23 -4.92 -12.41
C PRO A 48 -18.96 -5.81 -11.40
N ALA A 49 -20.19 -6.21 -11.74
CA ALA A 49 -21.11 -6.88 -10.81
C ALA A 49 -20.51 -8.08 -10.03
N PRO A 50 -19.74 -9.00 -10.64
CA PRO A 50 -19.18 -10.14 -9.90
C PRO A 50 -18.19 -9.70 -8.81
N ILE A 51 -17.30 -8.77 -9.13
CA ILE A 51 -16.27 -8.26 -8.21
C ILE A 51 -16.94 -7.44 -7.11
N ARG A 52 -17.96 -6.66 -7.47
CA ARG A 52 -18.73 -5.86 -6.53
C ARG A 52 -19.41 -6.73 -5.48
N TYR A 53 -20.09 -7.81 -5.88
CA TYR A 53 -20.72 -8.73 -4.92
C TYR A 53 -19.71 -9.43 -4.03
N PHE A 54 -18.58 -9.86 -4.58
CA PHE A 54 -17.49 -10.44 -3.81
C PHE A 54 -16.99 -9.47 -2.74
N GLY A 55 -16.68 -8.23 -3.10
CA GLY A 55 -16.21 -7.22 -2.15
C GLY A 55 -17.21 -6.95 -1.02
N TYR A 56 -18.50 -6.78 -1.35
CA TYR A 56 -19.54 -6.58 -0.34
C TYR A 56 -19.76 -7.81 0.54
N PHE A 57 -19.65 -9.04 0.01
CA PHE A 57 -19.75 -10.25 0.81
C PHE A 57 -18.70 -10.32 1.92
N PHE A 58 -17.42 -10.06 1.60
CA PHE A 58 -16.37 -10.11 2.63
C PHE A 58 -16.48 -8.97 3.64
N MET A 59 -16.82 -7.76 3.19
CA MET A 59 -17.02 -6.62 4.10
C MET A 59 -18.17 -6.89 5.09
N THR A 60 -19.29 -7.41 4.59
CA THR A 60 -20.46 -7.74 5.42
C THR A 60 -20.17 -8.92 6.35
N ALA A 61 -19.53 -9.98 5.86
CA ALA A 61 -19.14 -11.14 6.68
C ALA A 61 -18.19 -10.74 7.82
N GLY A 62 -17.20 -9.90 7.54
CA GLY A 62 -16.29 -9.36 8.56
C GLY A 62 -17.02 -8.53 9.61
N ALA A 63 -17.94 -7.65 9.19
CA ALA A 63 -18.75 -6.87 10.11
C ALA A 63 -19.64 -7.74 11.01
N VAL A 64 -20.31 -8.74 10.42
CA VAL A 64 -21.14 -9.71 11.16
C VAL A 64 -20.29 -10.51 12.14
N PHE A 65 -19.10 -10.95 11.73
CA PHE A 65 -18.19 -11.69 12.61
C PHE A 65 -17.74 -10.82 13.79
N ALA A 66 -17.36 -9.57 13.55
CA ALA A 66 -16.99 -8.64 14.62
C ALA A 66 -18.14 -8.42 15.62
N LEU A 67 -19.37 -8.24 15.12
CA LEU A 67 -20.56 -8.13 15.96
C LEU A 67 -20.82 -9.42 16.76
N ALA A 68 -20.66 -10.59 16.15
CA ALA A 68 -20.83 -11.87 16.82
C ALA A 68 -19.79 -12.05 17.94
N VAL A 69 -18.53 -11.67 17.71
CA VAL A 69 -17.47 -11.72 18.73
C VAL A 69 -17.80 -10.82 19.91
N VAL A 70 -18.21 -9.57 19.65
CA VAL A 70 -18.63 -8.62 20.70
C VAL A 70 -19.83 -9.17 21.45
N PHE A 71 -20.83 -9.69 20.75
CA PHE A 71 -22.02 -10.28 21.35
C PHE A 71 -21.65 -11.44 22.28
N VAL A 72 -20.89 -12.42 21.80
CA VAL A 72 -20.44 -13.56 22.62
C VAL A 72 -19.62 -13.08 23.82
N SER A 73 -18.78 -12.06 23.66
CA SER A 73 -17.98 -11.50 24.76
C SER A 73 -18.81 -10.81 25.84
N LEU A 74 -20.01 -10.31 25.53
CA LEU A 74 -20.89 -9.66 26.50
C LEU A 74 -21.80 -10.64 27.25
N PHE A 75 -22.12 -11.78 26.61
CA PHE A 75 -23.04 -12.79 27.15
C PHE A 75 -22.34 -14.06 27.67
N ARG A 76 -21.01 -14.06 27.68
CA ARG A 76 -20.16 -15.07 28.32
C ARG A 76 -19.55 -14.49 29.59
#